data_AF-A0A9E3YCJ8-F1
#
_entry.id   AF-A0A9E3YCJ8-F1
#
_cell.length_a   1.000
_cell.length_b   1.000
_cell.length_c   1.000
_cell.angle_alpha   90.00
_cell.angle_beta   90.00
_cell.angle_gamma   90.00
#
_symmetry.space_group_name_H-M   'P 1'
#
loop_
_entity.id
_entity.type
_entity.pdbx_description
1 polymer ?
#
loop_
_entity_poly.entity_id
_entity_poly.type
_entity_poly.pdbx_seq_one_letter_code
_entity_poly.pdbx_strand_id
1 'polypeptide(L)' 'MGSSIPTSVLSAKQTARLSIDCSSVSRQLVWFRKDLRVHDNPALAAAASSGEVSALFVDDPVA' A
#
# COMPACT_ATOMS: atom_id res chain seq x y z
N MET A 1 32.59 -24.33 -37.10
CA MET A 1 31.39 -25.19 -36.94
C MET A 1 31.47 -25.74 -35.50
N GLY A 2 30.62 -25.43 -34.53
CA GLY A 2 29.43 -24.59 -34.48
C GLY A 2 29.45 -23.70 -33.23
N SER A 3 28.67 -22.63 -33.32
CA SER A 3 28.47 -21.61 -32.29
C SER A 3 27.82 -22.21 -31.03
N SER A 4 28.46 -22.03 -29.87
CA SER A 4 27.85 -22.34 -28.57
C SER A 4 26.91 -21.21 -28.19
N ILE A 5 25.62 -21.49 -28.31
CA ILE A 5 24.49 -20.61 -27.98
C ILE A 5 24.42 -20.46 -26.45
N PRO A 6 24.44 -19.24 -25.88
CA PRO A 6 24.04 -19.08 -24.48
C PRO A 6 22.50 -19.03 -24.39
N THR A 7 21.88 -20.16 -24.04
CA THR A 7 20.50 -20.24 -23.56
C THR A 7 20.41 -19.68 -22.14
N SER A 8 20.43 -18.34 -22.00
CA SER A 8 19.95 -17.67 -20.79
C SER A 8 18.47 -17.33 -20.97
N VAL A 9 17.63 -18.35 -20.77
CA VAL A 9 16.20 -18.16 -20.51
C VAL A 9 16.06 -17.89 -19.02
N LEU A 10 16.24 -16.64 -18.61
CA LEU A 10 15.80 -16.17 -17.30
C LEU A 10 14.82 -15.03 -17.56
N SER A 11 13.55 -15.43 -17.66
CA SER A 11 12.40 -14.56 -17.55
C SER A 11 12.53 -13.80 -16.24
N ALA A 12 12.95 -12.54 -16.35
CA ALA A 12 12.83 -11.56 -15.29
C ALA A 12 11.33 -11.38 -15.04
N LYS A 13 10.77 -12.18 -14.12
CA LYS A 13 9.60 -11.78 -13.37
C LYS A 13 9.99 -10.47 -12.70
N GLN A 14 9.52 -9.38 -13.30
CA GLN A 14 9.67 -8.01 -12.85
C GLN A 14 8.94 -7.85 -11.51
N THR A 15 9.54 -8.35 -10.44
CA THR A 15 9.16 -8.05 -9.07
C THR A 15 9.68 -6.65 -8.79
N ALA A 16 8.89 -5.66 -9.22
CA ALA A 16 9.15 -4.27 -8.92
C ALA A 16 9.29 -4.10 -7.40
N ARG A 17 10.41 -3.47 -7.03
CA ARG A 17 10.84 -3.15 -5.67
C ARG A 17 9.79 -2.35 -4.91
N LEU A 18 9.56 -2.72 -3.65
CA LEU A 18 9.16 -1.76 -2.64
C LEU A 18 10.33 -1.65 -1.65
N SER A 19 11.33 -0.83 -1.98
CA SER A 19 12.23 -0.35 -0.93
C SER A 19 11.42 0.64 -0.10
N ILE A 20 11.03 0.21 1.11
CA ILE A 20 10.44 1.12 2.08
C ILE A 20 11.60 1.96 2.60
N ASP A 21 11.73 3.18 2.09
CA ASP A 21 12.66 4.14 2.64
C ASP A 21 12.28 4.44 4.10
N CYS A 22 13.17 4.08 5.01
CA CYS A 22 12.99 4.16 6.45
C CYS A 22 13.20 5.59 6.99
N SER A 23 12.65 6.60 6.32
CA SER A 23 12.11 7.75 7.08
C SER A 23 10.78 7.39 7.74
N SER A 24 10.24 6.20 7.40
CA SER A 24 9.03 5.51 7.87
C SER A 24 8.36 6.20 9.04
N VAL A 25 7.63 7.25 8.71
CA VAL A 25 6.67 7.85 9.63
C VAL A 25 5.57 6.81 9.76
N SER A 26 5.36 6.28 10.97
CA SER A 26 4.31 5.32 11.26
C SER A 26 2.95 6.01 11.15
N ARG A 27 2.48 6.16 9.91
CA ARG A 27 1.18 6.74 9.58
C ARG A 27 0.07 5.74 9.87
N GLN A 28 -0.96 6.19 10.56
CA GLN A 28 -2.16 5.42 10.85
C GLN A 28 -3.12 5.50 9.67
N LEU A 29 -3.60 4.37 9.18
CA LEU A 29 -4.56 4.34 8.08
C LEU A 29 -5.99 4.18 8.65
N VAL A 30 -6.89 5.07 8.27
CA VAL A 30 -8.31 4.99 8.63
C VAL A 30 -9.12 4.73 7.37
N TRP A 31 -9.69 3.53 7.26
CA TRP A 31 -10.53 3.13 6.14
C TRP A 31 -12.00 3.42 6.43
N PHE A 32 -12.56 4.37 5.70
CA PHE A 32 -13.98 4.68 5.70
C PHE A 32 -14.70 3.76 4.70
N ARG A 33 -15.75 3.07 5.16
CA ARG A 33 -16.49 2.12 4.32
C ARG A 33 -17.85 2.63 3.84
N LYS A 34 -18.70 3.09 4.76
CA LYS A 34 -20.08 3.50 4.45
C LYS A 34 -20.46 4.85 5.02
N ASP A 35 -19.57 5.47 5.78
CA ASP A 35 -19.87 6.70 6.51
C ASP A 35 -18.62 7.56 6.60
N LEU A 36 -18.68 8.76 6.03
CA LEU A 36 -17.57 9.72 5.93
C LEU A 36 -17.65 10.77 7.05
N ARG A 37 -17.87 10.32 8.28
CA ARG A 37 -17.93 11.22 9.44
C ARG A 37 -16.56 11.42 10.09
N VAL A 38 -16.27 12.67 10.40
CA VAL A 38 -15.12 13.06 11.21
C VAL A 38 -15.46 13.04 12.70
N HIS A 39 -16.69 13.46 13.04
CA HIS A 39 -17.19 13.45 14.42
C HIS A 39 -17.63 12.03 14.82
N ASP A 40 -17.48 11.70 16.10
CA ASP A 40 -17.89 10.42 16.70
C ASP A 40 -17.35 9.17 16.01
N ASN A 41 -16.15 9.26 15.44
CA ASN A 41 -15.46 8.12 14.84
C ASN A 41 -14.34 7.61 15.75
N PRO A 42 -14.56 6.52 16.52
CA PRO A 42 -13.56 6.02 17.46
C PRO A 42 -12.30 5.49 16.78
N ALA A 43 -12.40 4.99 15.53
CA ALA A 43 -11.23 4.54 14.77
C ALA A 43 -10.35 5.73 14.34
N LEU A 44 -10.99 6.82 13.90
CA LEU A 44 -10.29 8.06 13.57
C LEU A 44 -9.66 8.70 14.82
N ALA A 45 -10.38 8.72 15.94
CA ALA A 45 -9.86 9.24 17.20
C ALA A 45 -8.66 8.45 17.71
N ALA A 46 -8.70 7.11 17.66
CA ALA A 46 -7.59 6.25 18.03
C ALA A 46 -6.36 6.45 17.12
N ALA A 47 -6.59 6.56 15.80
CA ALA A 47 -5.53 6.84 14.84
C ALA A 47 -4.89 8.22 15.08
N ALA A 48 -5.70 9.26 15.30
CA ALA A 48 -5.24 10.62 15.56
C ALA A 48 -4.46 10.72 16.88
N SER A 49 -4.82 9.91 17.88
CA SER A 49 -4.05 9.81 19.12
C SER A 49 -2.69 9.12 18.94
N SER A 50 -2.54 8.25 17.93
CA SER A 50 -1.32 7.49 17.69
C SER A 50 -0.36 8.20 16.73
N GLY A 51 -0.79 9.24 16.03
CA GLY A 51 0.08 10.06 15.19
C GLY A 51 -0.58 10.53 13.90
N GLU A 52 0.23 10.66 12.85
CA GLU A 52 -0.24 11.14 11.56
C GLU A 52 -1.23 10.15 10.93
N VAL A 53 -2.37 10.65 10.45
CA VAL A 53 -3.45 9.83 9.91
C VAL A 53 -3.59 10.03 8.42
N SER A 54 -3.74 8.93 7.68
CA SER A 54 -4.14 8.91 6.29
C SER A 54 -5.55 8.32 6.15
N ALA A 55 -6.49 9.10 5.62
CA ALA A 55 -7.86 8.67 5.37
C ALA A 55 -7.97 7.97 4.00
N LEU A 56 -8.56 6.78 3.97
CA LEU A 56 -8.79 5.98 2.76
C LEU A 56 -10.29 5.69 2.61
N PHE A 57 -10.83 5.91 1.42
CA PHE A 57 -12.15 5.42 1.03
C PHE A 57 -11.98 4.71 -0.32
N VAL A 58 -12.50 3.49 -0.43
CA VAL A 58 -12.47 2.73 -1.67
C VAL A 58 -13.89 2.71 -2.21
N ASP A 59 -14.10 3.45 -3.29
CA ASP A 59 -15.34 3.39 -4.06
C ASP A 59 -15.26 2.15 -4.96
N ASP A 60 -15.86 1.05 -4.50
CA ASP A 60 -15.98 -0.17 -5.28
C ASP A 60 -17.44 -0.31 -5.77
N PRO A 61 -17.72 0.03 -7.04
CA PRO A 61 -19.07 -0.05 -7.60
C PRO A 61 -19.54 -1.49 -7.87
N VAL A 62 -18.70 -2.51 -7.65
CA VAL A 62 -18.99 -3.92 -7.99
C VAL A 62 -18.84 -4.88 -6.78
N ALA A 63 -18.51 -4.37 -5.58
CA ALA A 63 -18.32 -5.17 -4.35
C ALA A 63 -19.58 -5.81 -3.75
#